data_AF-A0A7S2NBR3-F1
#
_entry.id   AF-A0A7S2NBR3-F1
#
_cell.length_a   1.000
_cell.length_b   1.000
_cell.length_c   1.000
_cell.angle_alpha   90.00
_cell.angle_beta   90.00
_cell.angle_gamma   90.00
#
_symmetry.space_group_name_H-M   'P 1'
#
loop_
_entity.id
_entity.type
_entity.pdbx_description
1 polymer ?
#
loop_
_entity_poly.entity_id
_entity_poly.type
_entity_poly.pdbx_seq_one_letter_code
_entity_poly.pdbx_strand_id
1 'polypeptide(L)'
;RVEEQDFSHWTRKQLGEAMVGVAHTCQRGGKIEVLELQEQSKVQASITTKRGTRALYYEMDLHCTWLAKCKEGEMRGLIRVYNIAHDTSFQLGGDENTSYIYQL
;
A
#
# COMPACT_ATOMS: atom_id res chain seq x y z
N ARG A 1 -22.40 4.56 -24.89
CA ARG A 1 -21.92 5.52 -23.88
C ARG A 1 -20.93 4.79 -22.98
N VAL A 2 -19.78 5.39 -22.72
CA VAL A 2 -18.84 4.91 -21.70
C VAL A 2 -19.13 5.73 -20.46
N GLU A 3 -19.38 5.08 -19.34
CA GLU A 3 -19.57 5.73 -18.04
C GLU A 3 -18.37 5.39 -17.17
N GLU A 4 -17.74 6.41 -16.61
CA GLU A 4 -16.62 6.26 -15.68
C GLU A 4 -17.04 6.80 -14.32
N GLN A 5 -16.73 6.04 -13.28
CA GLN A 5 -16.98 6.39 -11.89
C GLN A 5 -15.66 6.35 -11.13
N ASP A 6 -15.27 7.47 -10.54
CA ASP A 6 -14.07 7.58 -9.71
C ASP A 6 -14.33 7.05 -8.29
N PHE A 7 -13.44 6.16 -7.83
CA PHE A 7 -13.45 5.54 -6.51
C PHE A 7 -12.14 5.80 -5.76
N SER A 8 -11.29 6.71 -6.23
CA SER A 8 -9.96 6.97 -5.66
C SER A 8 -10.02 7.36 -4.17
N HIS A 9 -10.94 8.26 -3.81
CA HIS A 9 -11.11 8.68 -2.42
C HIS A 9 -11.63 7.54 -1.52
N TRP A 10 -12.60 6.77 -1.99
CA TRP A 10 -13.12 5.60 -1.26
C TRP A 10 -12.01 4.57 -1.06
N THR A 11 -11.26 4.26 -2.12
CA THR A 11 -10.15 3.30 -2.10
C THR A 11 -9.06 3.73 -1.12
N ARG A 12 -8.68 5.01 -1.11
CA ARG A 12 -7.71 5.56 -0.16
C ARG A 12 -8.15 5.32 1.29
N LYS A 13 -9.42 5.60 1.59
CA LYS A 13 -9.97 5.36 2.93
C LYS A 13 -9.90 3.88 3.31
N GLN A 14 -10.31 2.98 2.41
CA GLN A 14 -10.24 1.55 2.65
C GLN A 14 -8.80 1.04 2.84
N LEU A 15 -7.84 1.57 2.09
CA LEU A 15 -6.42 1.23 2.27
C LEU A 15 -5.91 1.68 3.64
N GLY A 16 -6.25 2.90 4.08
CA GLY A 16 -5.90 3.38 5.42
C GLY A 16 -6.44 2.45 6.51
N GLU A 17 -7.72 2.08 6.42
CA GLU A 17 -8.37 1.15 7.37
C GLU A 17 -7.76 -0.27 7.33
N ALA A 18 -7.36 -0.75 6.16
CA ALA A 18 -6.81 -2.09 5.99
C ALA A 18 -5.33 -2.21 6.40
N MET A 19 -4.54 -1.14 6.24
CA MET A 19 -3.10 -1.16 6.49
C MET A 19 -2.72 -0.74 7.91
N VAL A 20 -3.41 0.25 8.47
CA VAL A 20 -3.06 0.76 9.81
C VAL A 20 -3.33 -0.31 10.86
N GLY A 21 -2.34 -0.57 11.71
CA GLY A 21 -2.39 -1.61 12.74
C GLY A 21 -2.00 -3.00 12.24
N VAL A 22 -1.76 -3.18 10.93
CA VAL A 22 -1.13 -4.42 10.42
C VAL A 22 0.21 -4.58 11.12
N ALA A 23 0.37 -5.70 11.82
CA ALA A 23 1.53 -5.95 12.63
C ALA A 23 2.07 -7.37 12.44
N HIS A 24 3.39 -7.49 12.57
CA HIS A 24 4.10 -8.76 12.56
C HIS A 24 4.96 -8.87 13.82
N THR A 25 4.89 -10.01 14.50
CA THR A 25 5.78 -10.32 15.63
C THR A 25 6.90 -11.22 15.14
N CYS A 26 8.13 -10.70 15.16
CA CYS A 26 9.33 -11.44 14.81
C CYS A 26 9.59 -12.56 15.82
N GLN A 27 10.27 -13.62 15.39
CA GLN A 27 10.58 -14.80 16.24
C GLN A 27 11.34 -14.45 17.54
N ARG A 28 12.10 -13.33 17.55
CA ARG A 28 12.83 -12.84 18.72
C ARG A 28 12.02 -11.89 19.62
N GLY A 29 10.71 -11.76 19.39
CA GLY A 29 9.78 -10.98 20.22
C GLY A 29 9.70 -9.49 19.89
N GLY A 30 10.32 -9.03 18.80
CA GLY A 30 10.09 -7.69 18.27
C GLY A 30 8.75 -7.60 17.55
N LYS A 31 8.02 -6.49 17.70
CA LYS A 31 6.77 -6.21 16.97
C LYS A 31 7.02 -5.09 15.97
N ILE A 32 6.68 -5.32 14.70
CA ILE A 32 6.65 -4.31 13.63
C ILE A 32 5.18 -4.00 13.35
N GLU A 33 4.81 -2.72 13.28
CA GLU A 33 3.44 -2.27 13.05
C GLU A 33 3.41 -1.11 12.07
N VAL A 34 2.48 -1.17 11.11
CA VAL A 34 2.17 -0.05 10.22
C VAL A 34 1.31 0.96 10.96
N LEU A 35 1.74 2.21 11.02
CA LEU A 35 1.08 3.26 11.82
C LEU A 35 0.12 4.10 11.00
N GLU A 36 0.50 4.45 9.76
CA GLU A 36 -0.23 5.44 8.99
C GLU A 36 0.05 5.27 7.49
N LEU A 37 -1.01 5.42 6.67
CA LEU A 37 -0.89 5.66 5.24
C LEU A 37 -0.71 7.16 4.99
N GLN A 38 0.47 7.55 4.54
CA GLN A 38 0.86 8.95 4.38
C GLN A 38 0.09 9.68 3.27
N GLU A 39 -0.06 10.99 3.43
CA GLU A 39 -0.71 11.87 2.45
C GLU A 39 -0.09 11.78 1.05
N GLN A 40 1.24 11.59 0.94
CA GLN A 40 1.92 11.51 -0.37
C GLN A 40 1.60 10.24 -1.16
N SER A 41 0.88 9.28 -0.59
CA SER A 41 0.41 8.10 -1.33
C SER A 41 -0.46 8.52 -2.51
N LYS A 42 -0.21 7.97 -3.69
CA LYS A 42 -1.03 8.18 -4.88
C LYS A 42 -1.98 7.02 -5.01
N VAL A 43 -3.28 7.31 -5.11
CA VAL A 43 -4.31 6.29 -5.28
C VAL A 43 -5.23 6.77 -6.38
N GLN A 44 -5.26 6.04 -7.48
CA GLN A 44 -6.21 6.21 -8.57
C GLN A 44 -6.98 4.91 -8.74
N ALA A 45 -8.30 4.99 -8.71
CA ALA A 45 -9.16 3.84 -8.93
C ALA A 45 -10.46 4.30 -9.59
N SER A 46 -10.83 3.69 -10.71
CA SER A 46 -12.10 3.97 -11.39
C SER A 46 -12.74 2.70 -11.94
N ILE A 47 -14.06 2.74 -12.10
CA ILE A 47 -14.83 1.69 -12.74
C ILE A 47 -15.41 2.25 -14.03
N THR A 48 -15.04 1.64 -15.16
CA THR A 48 -15.59 1.97 -16.47
C THR A 48 -16.66 0.96 -16.86
N THR A 49 -17.80 1.44 -17.33
CA THR A 49 -18.90 0.60 -17.84
C THR A 49 -19.12 0.87 -19.33
N LYS A 50 -19.04 -0.19 -20.16
CA LYS A 50 -19.29 -0.14 -21.61
C LYS A 50 -20.16 -1.32 -22.01
N ARG A 51 -21.36 -1.06 -22.53
CA ARG A 51 -22.33 -2.08 -22.98
C ARG A 51 -22.62 -3.16 -21.91
N GLY A 52 -22.81 -2.75 -20.66
CA GLY A 52 -23.05 -3.65 -19.53
C GLY A 52 -21.83 -4.40 -19.00
N THR A 53 -20.67 -4.32 -19.68
CA THR A 53 -19.41 -4.87 -19.17
C THR A 53 -18.73 -3.82 -18.29
N ARG A 54 -18.27 -4.25 -17.11
CA ARG A 54 -17.52 -3.41 -16.17
C ARG A 54 -16.04 -3.78 -16.21
N ALA A 55 -15.19 -2.77 -16.20
CA ALA A 55 -13.75 -2.90 -16.01
C ALA A 55 -13.35 -2.05 -14.80
N LEU A 56 -12.53 -2.61 -13.94
CA LEU A 56 -11.84 -1.87 -12.89
C LEU A 56 -10.50 -1.41 -13.48
N TYR A 57 -10.11 -0.19 -13.12
CA TYR A 57 -8.78 0.34 -13.36
C TYR A 57 -8.27 0.88 -12.03
N TYR A 58 -7.04 0.53 -11.65
CA TYR A 58 -6.37 1.15 -10.51
C TYR A 58 -4.86 1.23 -10.73
N GLU A 59 -4.27 2.27 -10.16
CA GLU A 59 -2.83 2.50 -10.09
C GLU A 59 -2.53 3.19 -8.76
N MET A 60 -1.60 2.64 -7.99
CA MET A 60 -1.33 3.12 -6.64
C MET A 60 0.16 3.08 -6.29
N ASP A 61 0.61 4.14 -5.61
CA ASP A 61 1.88 4.21 -4.90
C ASP A 61 1.57 4.48 -3.43
N LEU A 62 1.94 3.55 -2.54
CA LEU A 62 1.60 3.63 -1.11
C LEU A 62 2.83 3.96 -0.30
N HIS A 63 2.71 4.96 0.57
CA HIS A 63 3.74 5.39 1.50
C HIS A 63 3.21 5.18 2.91
N CYS A 64 3.80 4.27 3.68
CA CYS A 64 3.33 3.91 5.00
C CYS A 64 4.41 4.10 6.05
N THR A 65 4.14 4.80 7.14
CA THR A 65 5.07 4.83 8.28
C THR A 65 4.90 3.57 9.12
N TRP A 66 6.00 3.09 9.69
CA TRP A 66 5.98 1.92 10.56
C TRP A 66 6.85 2.14 11.80
N LEU A 67 6.59 1.31 12.81
CA LEU A 67 7.31 1.29 14.07
C LEU A 67 7.63 -0.15 14.46
N ALA A 68 8.91 -0.44 14.65
CA ALA A 68 9.37 -1.65 15.32
C ALA A 68 9.66 -1.35 16.78
N LYS A 69 9.23 -2.24 17.66
CA LYS A 69 9.58 -2.24 19.08
C LYS A 69 10.15 -3.58 19.47
N CYS A 70 11.29 -3.58 20.15
CA CYS A 70 11.86 -4.76 20.80
C CYS A 70 12.39 -4.38 22.19
N LYS A 71 12.99 -5.35 22.89
CA LYS A 71 13.58 -5.10 24.22
C LYS A 71 14.76 -4.11 24.19
N GLU A 72 15.44 -4.01 23.04
CA GLU A 72 16.64 -3.20 22.85
C GLU A 72 16.30 -1.76 22.44
N GLY A 73 15.06 -1.47 22.04
CA GLY A 73 14.62 -0.13 21.69
C GLY A 73 13.47 -0.09 20.70
N GLU A 74 13.28 1.10 20.12
CA GLU A 74 12.32 1.34 19.04
C GLU A 74 13.01 1.87 17.77
N MET A 75 12.45 1.51 16.62
CA MET A 75 12.88 1.99 15.31
C MET A 75 11.67 2.40 14.51
N ARG A 76 11.74 3.56 13.84
CA ARG A 76 10.70 4.04 12.93
C ARG A 76 11.24 4.06 11.52
N GLY A 77 10.35 3.92 10.55
CA GLY A 77 10.74 4.03 9.15
C GLY A 77 9.54 4.25 8.23
N LEU A 78 9.84 4.18 6.93
CA LEU A 78 8.88 4.33 5.86
C LEU A 78 8.92 3.07 4.98
N ILE A 79 7.75 2.52 4.67
CA ILE A 79 7.57 1.52 3.62
C ILE A 79 7.01 2.24 2.42
N ARG A 80 7.59 2.00 1.25
CA ARG A 80 7.06 2.48 -0.02
C ARG A 80 6.80 1.29 -0.94
N VAL A 81 5.59 1.22 -1.46
CA VAL A 81 5.18 0.21 -2.43
C VAL A 81 4.72 0.92 -3.67
N TYR A 82 5.41 0.68 -4.78
CA TYR A 82 5.22 1.41 -6.03
C TYR A 82 4.54 0.54 -7.08
N ASN A 83 3.90 1.18 -8.06
CA ASN A 83 3.37 0.52 -9.25
C ASN A 83 2.39 -0.61 -8.92
N ILE A 84 1.45 -0.38 -8.00
CA ILE A 84 0.39 -1.35 -7.70
C ILE A 84 -0.74 -1.18 -8.71
N ALA A 85 -0.85 -2.14 -9.63
CA ALA A 85 -1.83 -2.22 -10.70
C ALA A 85 -2.38 -3.66 -10.81
N HIS A 86 -3.18 -3.93 -11.84
CA HIS A 86 -3.85 -5.22 -12.05
C HIS A 86 -2.92 -6.41 -12.27
N ASP A 87 -1.73 -6.17 -12.79
CA ASP A 87 -0.71 -7.15 -13.15
C ASP A 87 0.44 -7.24 -12.13
N THR A 88 0.40 -6.42 -11.08
CA THR A 88 1.41 -6.43 -10.03
C THR A 88 1.31 -7.71 -9.21
N SER A 89 2.39 -8.47 -9.16
CA SER A 89 2.54 -9.64 -8.30
C SER A 89 3.64 -9.42 -7.28
N PHE A 90 3.43 -9.91 -6.05
CA PHE A 90 4.45 -9.86 -5.02
C PHE A 90 5.61 -10.81 -5.37
N GLN A 91 6.84 -10.30 -5.37
CA GLN A 91 8.04 -11.10 -5.53
C GLN A 91 9.02 -10.82 -4.40
N LEU A 92 9.34 -11.86 -3.62
CA LEU A 92 10.30 -11.78 -2.52
C LEU A 92 11.72 -11.73 -3.10
N GLY A 93 12.46 -10.65 -2.84
CA GLY A 93 13.84 -10.48 -3.34
C GLY A 93 13.95 -9.86 -4.74
N GLY A 94 12.98 -9.02 -5.13
CA GLY A 94 12.99 -8.29 -6.40
C GLY A 94 14.25 -7.44 -6.62
N ASP A 95 14.73 -7.47 -7.86
CA ASP A 95 15.87 -6.73 -8.42
C ASP A 95 15.84 -5.22 -8.09
N GLU A 96 17.01 -4.57 -8.13
CA GLU A 96 17.29 -3.18 -7.72
C GLU A 96 16.42 -2.10 -8.41
N ASN A 97 15.50 -2.49 -9.31
CA ASN A 97 14.60 -1.63 -10.07
C ASN A 97 13.11 -1.77 -9.70
N THR A 98 12.73 -2.58 -8.70
CA THR A 98 11.30 -2.77 -8.37
C THR A 98 11.05 -2.88 -6.87
N SER A 99 10.45 -1.81 -6.32
CA SER A 99 9.96 -1.62 -4.94
C SER A 99 11.02 -1.57 -3.84
N TYR A 100 11.43 -0.36 -3.49
CA TYR A 100 12.33 -0.07 -2.38
C TYR A 100 11.58 0.12 -1.06
N ILE A 101 11.95 -0.67 -0.05
CA ILE A 101 11.81 -0.26 1.35
C ILE A 101 12.99 0.66 1.65
N TYR A 102 12.78 1.97 1.60
CA TYR A 102 13.81 2.93 2.02
C TYR A 102 13.77 3.13 3.53
N GLN A 103 14.89 2.85 4.20
CA GLN A 103 15.20 3.40 5.51
C GLN A 103 15.78 4.81 5.30
N LEU A 104 15.14 5.83 5.86
CA LEU A 104 15.74 7.16 6.05
C LEU A 104 16.31 7.23 7.47
#